data_AF-A0A821Z7J5-F1
#
_entry.id   AF-A0A821Z7J5-F1
#
_cell.length_a   1.000
_cell.length_b   1.000
_cell.length_c   1.000
_cell.angle_alpha   90.00
_cell.angle_beta   90.00
_cell.angle_gamma   90.00
#
_symmetry.space_group_name_H-M   'P 1'
#
loop_
_entity.id
_entity.type
_entity.pdbx_description
1 polymer ?
#
loop_
_entity_poly.entity_id
_entity_poly.type
_entity_poly.pdbx_seq_one_letter_code
_entity_poly.pdbx_strand_id
1 'polypeptide(L)'
;QVNGSDVNVFYSTPSCYLYALNKAGLTWPSKTDDFFPIAQNPHGFWTGYFTSRAALKRYERYSNNILQATRQLNALSEINLRSSEAMSVAQHHDAVSGTEKQHVADDYAQRLSQGIDIAADVINSSYAKLLPKESGLAPPLVQFLCHYSNISECLPIEGQIRFTLTLWNPTIHPVTYYAHVPAIMQYSIRDPTGNIVPSEFLPIPNITKNIPGRTSSANYQHIFKTSLPALGFNTYYFEMIRM
;
A
#
# COMPACT_ATOMS: atom_id res chain seq x y z
N GLN A 1 -0.34 36.84 45.07
CA GLN A 1 1.09 36.46 44.95
C GLN A 1 1.67 36.22 46.33
N VAL A 2 2.52 35.21 46.50
CA VAL A 2 3.29 35.01 47.73
C VAL A 2 4.47 35.99 47.71
N ASN A 3 4.67 36.76 48.78
CA ASN A 3 5.85 37.62 49.05
C ASN A 3 6.23 38.66 47.98
N GLY A 4 5.27 39.32 47.32
CA GLY A 4 5.57 40.50 46.48
C GLY A 4 6.35 40.22 45.18
N SER A 5 6.39 38.96 44.72
CA SER A 5 6.94 38.61 43.40
C SER A 5 6.03 39.10 42.28
N ASP A 6 6.58 39.81 41.28
CA ASP A 6 5.88 40.21 40.04
C ASP A 6 5.58 39.04 39.10
N VAL A 7 6.06 37.83 39.43
CA VAL A 7 5.87 36.61 38.65
C VAL A 7 4.91 35.66 39.37
N ASN A 8 3.97 35.10 38.61
CA ASN A 8 3.07 34.04 39.04
C ASN A 8 3.35 32.75 38.25
N VAL A 9 3.64 31.63 38.94
CA VAL A 9 3.95 30.33 38.32
C VAL A 9 2.95 29.29 38.81
N PHE A 10 2.35 28.54 37.89
CA PHE A 10 1.37 27.50 38.20
C PHE A 10 1.37 26.41 37.12
N TYR A 11 0.89 25.22 37.45
CA TYR A 11 0.71 24.14 36.47
C TYR A 11 -0.37 24.51 35.45
N SER A 12 -0.11 24.20 34.18
CA SER A 12 -0.99 24.55 33.09
C SER A 12 -0.89 23.55 31.93
N THR A 13 -1.61 23.82 30.85
CA THR A 13 -1.62 23.01 29.62
C THR A 13 -1.29 23.90 28.40
N PRO A 14 -0.89 23.31 27.26
CA PRO A 14 -0.68 24.07 26.03
C PRO A 14 -1.92 24.87 25.59
N SER A 15 -3.13 24.35 25.82
CA SER A 15 -4.37 25.05 25.47
C SER A 15 -4.63 26.26 26.37
N CYS A 16 -4.38 26.15 27.68
CA CYS A 16 -4.49 27.26 28.62
C CYS A 16 -3.45 28.35 28.32
N TYR A 17 -2.23 27.97 27.96
CA TYR A 17 -1.20 28.91 27.53
C TYR A 17 -1.62 29.68 26.27
N LEU A 18 -2.09 28.97 25.23
CA LEU A 18 -2.55 29.60 23.99
C LEU A 18 -3.75 30.53 24.23
N TYR A 19 -4.67 30.15 25.13
CA TYR A 19 -5.79 30.99 25.55
C TYR A 19 -5.32 32.31 26.20
N ALA A 20 -4.32 32.24 27.08
CA ALA A 20 -3.77 33.43 27.71
C ALA A 20 -3.06 34.34 26.68
N LEU A 21 -2.30 33.77 25.75
CA LEU A 21 -1.67 34.52 24.65
C LEU A 21 -2.71 35.22 23.76
N ASN A 22 -3.80 34.53 23.41
CA ASN A 22 -4.89 35.13 22.62
C ASN A 22 -5.55 36.30 23.35
N LYS A 23 -5.75 36.18 24.67
CA LYS A 23 -6.29 37.25 25.53
C LYS A 23 -5.35 38.45 25.73
N ALA A 24 -4.06 38.30 25.46
CA ALA A 24 -3.09 39.37 25.65
C ALA A 24 -3.27 40.53 24.66
N GLY A 25 -4.11 40.39 23.63
CA GLY A 25 -4.41 41.47 22.68
C GLY A 25 -3.20 41.88 21.83
N LEU A 26 -2.21 40.99 21.70
CA LEU A 26 -0.98 41.22 20.93
C LEU A 26 -1.19 40.89 19.45
N THR A 27 -0.41 41.54 18.59
CA THR A 27 -0.29 41.19 17.17
C THR A 27 0.86 40.22 16.94
N TRP A 28 0.67 39.22 16.07
CA TRP A 28 1.65 38.19 15.78
C TRP A 28 2.10 38.28 14.31
N PRO A 29 3.37 37.99 14.00
CA PRO A 29 3.84 37.92 12.61
C PRO A 29 3.18 36.75 11.86
N SER A 30 3.09 36.86 10.55
CA SER A 30 2.61 35.77 9.68
C SER A 30 3.78 34.92 9.16
N LYS A 31 3.55 33.61 9.00
CA LYS A 31 4.49 32.64 8.41
C LYS A 31 3.72 31.72 7.47
N THR A 32 4.23 31.52 6.25
CA THR A 32 3.52 30.80 5.18
C THR A 32 4.19 29.51 4.73
N ASP A 33 5.52 29.40 4.85
CA ASP A 33 6.26 28.23 4.33
C ASP A 33 6.49 27.17 5.42
N ASP A 34 7.31 26.16 5.13
CA ASP A 34 7.67 25.11 6.10
C ASP A 34 8.85 25.48 7.03
N PHE A 35 9.32 24.47 7.77
CA PHE A 35 10.48 24.52 8.65
C PHE A 35 11.56 23.49 8.23
N PHE A 36 11.67 23.17 6.93
CA PHE A 36 12.67 22.26 6.41
C PHE A 36 13.81 22.99 5.67
N PRO A 37 15.05 22.44 5.70
CA PRO A 37 15.50 21.33 6.54
C PRO A 37 15.77 21.78 8.00
N ILE A 38 15.55 20.87 8.95
CA ILE A 38 15.88 21.11 10.35
C ILE A 38 17.39 20.90 10.56
N ALA A 39 18.04 21.81 11.29
CA ALA A 39 19.43 21.66 11.71
C ALA A 39 19.57 21.98 13.21
N GLN A 40 20.27 21.13 13.93
CA GLN A 40 20.52 21.33 15.37
C GLN A 40 21.77 22.20 15.63
N ASN A 41 22.73 22.19 14.70
CA ASN A 41 23.96 22.99 14.73
C ASN A 41 24.45 23.21 13.28
N PRO A 42 25.48 24.05 13.02
CA PRO A 42 25.90 24.42 11.67
C PRO A 42 26.24 23.26 10.72
N HIS A 43 26.55 22.06 11.24
CA HIS A 43 26.88 20.86 10.46
C HIS A 43 25.97 19.67 10.76
N GLY A 44 24.87 19.89 11.49
CA GLY A 44 23.94 18.86 11.96
C GLY A 44 22.58 18.96 11.29
N PHE A 45 22.55 18.87 9.96
CA PHE A 45 21.31 18.88 9.16
C PHE A 45 20.63 17.51 9.18
N TRP A 46 19.34 17.48 9.51
CA TRP A 46 18.55 16.26 9.63
C TRP A 46 17.90 15.93 8.29
N THR A 47 18.72 15.73 7.25
CA THR A 47 18.24 15.38 5.90
C THR A 47 18.45 13.90 5.57
N GLY A 48 19.24 13.17 6.37
CA GLY A 48 19.49 11.74 6.16
C GLY A 48 18.24 10.87 6.30
N TYR A 49 17.35 11.20 7.26
CA TYR A 49 16.13 10.42 7.50
C TYR A 49 15.11 10.50 6.34
N PHE A 50 15.29 11.43 5.39
CA PHE A 50 14.53 11.45 4.15
C PHE A 50 14.72 10.15 3.34
N THR A 51 15.86 9.46 3.50
CA THR A 51 16.21 8.25 2.75
C THR A 51 16.44 7.02 3.64
N SER A 52 16.78 7.19 4.92
CA SER A 52 17.02 6.06 5.85
C SER A 52 15.93 4.99 5.77
N ARG A 53 16.32 3.71 5.72
CA ARG A 53 15.40 2.56 5.58
C ARG A 53 14.43 2.66 4.40
N ALA A 54 14.95 2.94 3.20
CA ALA A 54 14.16 3.10 1.98
C ALA A 54 13.17 1.93 1.70
N ALA A 55 13.53 0.69 2.04
CA ALA A 55 12.64 -0.46 1.91
C ALA A 55 11.39 -0.36 2.80
N LEU A 56 11.54 0.09 4.06
CA LEU A 56 10.42 0.30 4.97
C LEU A 56 9.54 1.47 4.50
N LYS A 57 10.13 2.57 4.02
CA LYS A 57 9.38 3.69 3.40
C LYS A 57 8.55 3.23 2.21
N ARG A 58 9.13 2.39 1.33
CA ARG A 58 8.37 1.78 0.22
C ARG A 58 7.25 0.88 0.74
N TYR A 59 7.53 0.07 1.77
CA TYR A 59 6.56 -0.87 2.31
C TYR A 59 5.38 -0.15 2.99
N GLU A 60 5.62 0.97 3.65
CA GLU A 60 4.57 1.86 4.16
C GLU A 60 3.69 2.37 3.01
N ARG A 61 4.27 2.89 1.91
CA ARG A 61 3.47 3.40 0.77
C ARG A 61 2.66 2.31 0.10
N TYR A 62 3.26 1.13 -0.06
CA TYR A 62 2.60 -0.06 -0.58
C TYR A 62 1.42 -0.49 0.31
N SER A 63 1.65 -0.59 1.62
CA SER A 63 0.62 -0.95 2.59
C SER A 63 -0.50 0.09 2.64
N ASN A 64 -0.19 1.38 2.52
CA ASN A 64 -1.19 2.44 2.47
C ASN A 64 -2.05 2.35 1.19
N ASN A 65 -1.45 2.02 0.04
CA ASN A 65 -2.20 1.81 -1.19
C ASN A 65 -3.23 0.67 -1.05
N ILE A 66 -2.82 -0.47 -0.46
CA ILE A 66 -3.73 -1.57 -0.13
C ILE A 66 -4.82 -1.09 0.83
N LEU A 67 -4.46 -0.40 1.91
CA LEU A 67 -5.43 0.12 2.88
C LEU A 67 -6.48 1.04 2.23
N GLN A 68 -6.09 1.93 1.32
CA GLN A 68 -7.05 2.80 0.62
C GLN A 68 -7.98 1.99 -0.29
N ALA A 69 -7.46 1.02 -1.06
CA ALA A 69 -8.29 0.13 -1.87
C ALA A 69 -9.26 -0.69 -1.01
N THR A 70 -8.79 -1.22 0.12
CA THR A 70 -9.60 -1.95 1.09
C THR A 70 -10.70 -1.07 1.67
N ARG A 71 -10.43 0.21 2.01
CA ARG A 71 -11.44 1.14 2.50
C ARG A 71 -12.53 1.41 1.47
N GLN A 72 -12.17 1.56 0.19
CA GLN A 72 -13.14 1.73 -0.89
C GLN A 72 -14.03 0.49 -1.01
N LEU A 73 -13.43 -0.70 -1.07
CA LEU A 73 -14.17 -1.96 -1.16
C LEU A 73 -15.06 -2.19 0.07
N ASN A 74 -14.57 -1.90 1.27
CA ASN A 74 -15.32 -1.99 2.53
C ASN A 74 -16.52 -1.03 2.57
N ALA A 75 -16.38 0.17 2.00
CA ALA A 75 -17.48 1.12 1.86
C ALA A 75 -18.52 0.65 0.84
N LEU A 76 -18.07 0.18 -0.33
CA LEU A 76 -18.95 -0.36 -1.38
C LEU A 76 -19.69 -1.62 -0.93
N SER A 77 -19.04 -2.46 -0.12
CA SER A 77 -19.60 -3.69 0.41
C SER A 77 -20.31 -3.51 1.76
N GLU A 78 -20.25 -2.35 2.39
CA GLU A 78 -20.88 -2.07 3.70
C GLU A 78 -20.49 -3.09 4.81
N ILE A 79 -19.24 -3.55 4.83
CA ILE A 79 -18.77 -4.59 5.76
C ILE A 79 -18.28 -3.99 7.10
N ASN A 80 -18.07 -2.67 7.17
CA ASN A 80 -17.71 -1.88 8.36
C ASN A 80 -16.55 -2.47 9.21
N LEU A 81 -15.52 -3.01 8.56
CA LEU A 81 -14.32 -3.49 9.24
C LEU A 81 -13.27 -2.38 9.42
N ARG A 82 -12.64 -2.33 10.59
CA ARG A 82 -11.57 -1.36 10.91
C ARG A 82 -10.20 -2.01 10.73
N SER A 83 -9.31 -1.40 9.95
CA SER A 83 -7.99 -1.98 9.62
C SER A 83 -6.85 -0.96 9.47
N SER A 84 -6.86 0.15 10.21
CA SER A 84 -5.87 1.23 10.02
C SER A 84 -4.76 1.33 11.08
N GLU A 85 -4.79 0.51 12.12
CA GLU A 85 -3.89 0.67 13.28
C GLU A 85 -2.40 0.55 12.90
N ALA A 86 -2.03 -0.51 12.18
CA ALA A 86 -0.64 -0.72 11.75
C ALA A 86 -0.10 0.46 10.92
N MET A 87 -0.94 1.00 10.01
CA MET A 87 -0.58 2.15 9.19
C MET A 87 -0.41 3.41 10.05
N SER A 88 -1.28 3.64 11.03
CA SER A 88 -1.16 4.78 11.94
C SER A 88 0.13 4.73 12.75
N VAL A 89 0.51 3.55 13.27
CA VAL A 89 1.78 3.36 14.00
C VAL A 89 2.98 3.61 13.07
N ALA A 90 2.91 3.18 11.81
CA ALA A 90 3.97 3.42 10.83
C ALA A 90 4.21 4.92 10.53
N GLN A 91 3.25 5.81 10.82
CA GLN A 91 3.44 7.26 10.69
C GLN A 91 4.14 7.91 11.90
N HIS A 92 4.48 7.15 12.94
CA HIS A 92 5.31 7.67 14.04
C HIS A 92 6.61 8.28 13.49
N HIS A 93 7.09 9.35 14.11
CA HIS A 93 8.25 10.10 13.64
C HIS A 93 9.58 9.34 13.75
N ASP A 94 9.60 8.16 14.37
CA ASP A 94 10.70 7.20 14.32
C ASP A 94 10.42 5.93 13.49
N ALA A 95 9.22 5.80 12.91
CA ALA A 95 8.87 4.66 12.06
C ALA A 95 9.19 4.95 10.59
N VAL A 96 8.31 5.63 9.87
CA VAL A 96 8.54 5.96 8.44
C VAL A 96 9.80 6.80 8.21
N SER A 97 10.27 7.55 9.21
CA SER A 97 11.53 8.29 9.15
C SER A 97 12.77 7.39 9.10
N GLY A 98 12.71 6.18 9.64
CA GLY A 98 13.82 5.25 9.70
C GLY A 98 14.87 5.58 10.76
N THR A 99 14.49 6.21 11.88
CA THR A 99 15.38 6.62 12.99
C THR A 99 15.34 5.69 14.21
N GLU A 100 14.59 4.60 14.14
CA GLU A 100 14.47 3.53 15.13
C GLU A 100 15.61 2.50 15.08
N LYS A 101 15.71 1.69 16.14
CA LYS A 101 16.63 0.52 16.19
C LYS A 101 16.14 -0.60 15.27
N GLN A 102 17.05 -1.47 14.82
CA GLN A 102 16.72 -2.52 13.86
C GLN A 102 15.53 -3.41 14.27
N HIS A 103 15.51 -3.91 15.51
CA HIS A 103 14.39 -4.76 15.97
C HIS A 103 13.04 -4.02 16.02
N VAL A 104 13.04 -2.69 16.16
CA VAL A 104 11.82 -1.86 16.10
C VAL A 104 11.38 -1.69 14.65
N ALA A 105 12.32 -1.53 13.71
CA ALA A 105 12.04 -1.53 12.28
C ALA A 105 11.41 -2.86 11.83
N ASP A 106 11.92 -3.97 12.35
CA ASP A 106 11.40 -5.31 12.07
C ASP A 106 9.98 -5.48 12.64
N ASP A 107 9.70 -4.97 13.85
CA ASP A 107 8.34 -4.93 14.44
C ASP A 107 7.38 -4.07 13.59
N TYR A 108 7.81 -2.90 13.11
CA TYR A 108 6.99 -2.09 12.20
C TYR A 108 6.66 -2.82 10.90
N ALA A 109 7.64 -3.49 10.30
CA ALA A 109 7.42 -4.30 9.10
C ALA A 109 6.45 -5.46 9.39
N GLN A 110 6.58 -6.15 10.52
CA GLN A 110 5.68 -7.22 10.92
C GLN A 110 4.24 -6.72 11.09
N ARG A 111 4.03 -5.58 11.77
CA ARG A 111 2.71 -4.96 11.94
C ARG A 111 2.08 -4.57 10.61
N LEU A 112 2.86 -3.98 9.70
CA LEU A 112 2.38 -3.67 8.36
C LEU A 112 1.93 -4.92 7.60
N SER A 113 2.69 -6.02 7.70
CA SER A 113 2.30 -7.32 7.12
C SER A 113 0.97 -7.81 7.67
N GLN A 114 0.81 -7.83 9.00
CA GLN A 114 -0.45 -8.22 9.65
C GLN A 114 -1.61 -7.33 9.22
N GLY A 115 -1.37 -6.02 9.06
CA GLY A 115 -2.37 -5.09 8.54
C GLY A 115 -2.79 -5.38 7.10
N ILE A 116 -1.85 -5.84 6.26
CA ILE A 116 -2.13 -6.29 4.90
C ILE A 116 -2.95 -7.59 4.91
N ASP A 117 -2.65 -8.55 5.78
CA ASP A 117 -3.41 -9.79 5.90
C ASP A 117 -4.87 -9.52 6.27
N ILE A 118 -5.10 -8.66 7.28
CA ILE A 118 -6.44 -8.20 7.66
C ILE A 118 -7.11 -7.51 6.46
N ALA A 119 -6.37 -6.69 5.71
CA ALA A 119 -6.90 -6.00 4.54
C ALA A 119 -7.30 -6.98 3.42
N ALA A 120 -6.57 -8.08 3.23
CA ALA A 120 -6.89 -9.14 2.29
C ALA A 120 -8.18 -9.87 2.66
N ASP A 121 -8.43 -10.09 3.96
CA ASP A 121 -9.70 -10.68 4.43
C ASP A 121 -10.90 -9.78 4.12
N VAL A 122 -10.75 -8.46 4.32
CA VAL A 122 -11.79 -7.48 3.97
C VAL A 122 -12.03 -7.43 2.47
N ILE A 123 -10.96 -7.49 1.66
CA ILE A 123 -11.06 -7.55 0.20
C ILE A 123 -11.85 -8.80 -0.20
N ASN A 124 -11.47 -9.98 0.30
CA ASN A 124 -12.17 -11.23 0.02
C ASN A 124 -13.64 -11.20 0.41
N SER A 125 -13.94 -10.69 1.60
CA SER A 125 -15.32 -10.54 2.09
C SER A 125 -16.13 -9.56 1.21
N SER A 126 -15.49 -8.47 0.76
CA SER A 126 -16.12 -7.49 -0.13
C SER A 126 -16.42 -8.09 -1.50
N TYR A 127 -15.46 -8.80 -2.09
CA TYR A 127 -15.65 -9.52 -3.35
C TYR A 127 -16.78 -10.56 -3.24
N ALA A 128 -16.85 -11.28 -2.11
CA ALA A 128 -17.90 -12.27 -1.91
C ALA A 128 -19.32 -11.68 -1.81
N LYS A 129 -19.43 -10.41 -1.41
CA LYS A 129 -20.71 -9.67 -1.38
C LYS A 129 -21.02 -8.95 -2.70
N LEU A 130 -20.01 -8.40 -3.37
CA LEU A 130 -20.16 -7.56 -4.56
C LEU A 130 -20.25 -8.36 -5.86
N LEU A 131 -19.61 -9.53 -5.95
CA LEU A 131 -19.69 -10.35 -7.16
C LEU A 131 -21.04 -11.11 -7.22
N PRO A 132 -21.65 -11.24 -8.42
CA PRO A 132 -22.93 -11.91 -8.58
C PRO A 132 -22.88 -13.34 -8.04
N LYS A 133 -23.82 -13.67 -7.15
CA LYS A 133 -24.12 -15.07 -6.83
C LYS A 133 -25.04 -15.60 -7.92
N GLU A 134 -24.47 -16.10 -9.02
CA GLU A 134 -25.27 -16.97 -9.89
C GLU A 134 -25.64 -18.21 -9.07
N SER A 135 -26.94 -18.42 -8.90
CA SER A 135 -27.50 -19.53 -8.14
C SER A 135 -27.01 -20.86 -8.70
N GLY A 136 -26.11 -21.53 -7.98
CA GLY A 136 -25.55 -22.83 -8.33
C GLY A 136 -24.06 -22.85 -8.70
N LEU A 137 -23.40 -21.69 -8.80
CA LEU A 137 -21.94 -21.64 -8.98
C LEU A 137 -21.19 -21.65 -7.64
N ALA A 138 -19.99 -22.23 -7.67
CA ALA A 138 -19.07 -22.33 -6.54
C ALA A 138 -18.87 -20.97 -5.85
N PRO A 139 -18.55 -20.95 -4.53
CA PRO A 139 -18.24 -19.71 -3.83
C PRO A 139 -17.19 -18.88 -4.59
N PRO A 140 -17.27 -17.54 -4.52
CA PRO A 140 -16.30 -16.64 -5.11
C PRO A 140 -14.87 -17.10 -4.79
N LEU A 141 -14.02 -17.22 -5.80
CA LEU A 141 -12.64 -17.65 -5.62
C LEU A 141 -11.95 -16.72 -4.62
N VAL A 142 -11.26 -17.32 -3.65
CA VAL A 142 -10.40 -16.58 -2.71
C VAL A 142 -9.35 -15.83 -3.51
N GLN A 143 -9.30 -14.52 -3.32
CA GLN A 143 -8.32 -13.62 -3.90
C GLN A 143 -7.02 -13.70 -3.10
N PHE A 144 -5.90 -13.91 -3.79
CA PHE A 144 -4.56 -13.83 -3.23
C PHE A 144 -3.84 -12.62 -3.80
N LEU A 145 -3.13 -11.89 -2.94
CA LEU A 145 -2.35 -10.72 -3.35
C LEU A 145 -0.92 -11.14 -3.73
N CYS A 146 -0.48 -10.76 -4.94
CA CYS A 146 0.89 -10.97 -5.40
C CYS A 146 1.83 -9.86 -4.86
N HIS A 147 2.27 -9.96 -3.60
CA HIS A 147 3.12 -8.94 -2.96
C HIS A 147 4.50 -8.77 -3.60
N TYR A 148 5.03 -9.83 -4.22
CA TYR A 148 6.39 -9.88 -4.79
C TYR A 148 6.46 -9.60 -6.31
N SER A 149 5.45 -8.91 -6.85
CA SER A 149 5.43 -8.52 -8.27
C SER A 149 6.63 -7.66 -8.70
N ASN A 150 7.24 -6.91 -7.77
CA ASN A 150 8.45 -6.12 -8.02
C ASN A 150 9.71 -6.95 -8.31
N ILE A 151 9.74 -8.21 -7.89
CA ILE A 151 10.81 -9.17 -8.17
C ILE A 151 10.34 -10.25 -9.17
N SER A 152 9.26 -9.97 -9.92
CA SER A 152 8.63 -10.87 -10.87
C SER A 152 8.32 -12.24 -10.23
N GLU A 153 7.67 -12.20 -9.07
CA GLU A 153 7.23 -13.39 -8.33
C GLU A 153 5.74 -13.26 -7.95
N CYS A 154 4.98 -14.33 -8.20
CA CYS A 154 3.66 -14.54 -7.62
C CYS A 154 3.40 -16.03 -7.46
N LEU A 155 3.71 -16.57 -6.28
CA LEU A 155 3.60 -18.00 -5.99
C LEU A 155 2.19 -18.59 -6.21
N PRO A 156 1.07 -17.91 -5.87
CA PRO A 156 -0.28 -18.45 -6.08
C PRO A 156 -0.61 -18.88 -7.52
N ILE A 157 0.04 -18.29 -8.52
CA ILE A 157 -0.22 -18.60 -9.94
C ILE A 157 0.82 -19.54 -10.56
N GLU A 158 1.94 -19.80 -9.88
CA GLU A 158 2.98 -20.70 -10.39
C GLU A 158 2.48 -22.14 -10.42
N GLY A 159 2.64 -22.82 -11.56
CA GLY A 159 2.17 -24.19 -11.76
C GLY A 159 0.68 -24.32 -12.12
N GLN A 160 -0.08 -23.23 -12.12
CA GLN A 160 -1.51 -23.28 -12.43
C GLN A 160 -1.73 -23.35 -13.95
N ILE A 161 -2.53 -24.33 -14.41
CA ILE A 161 -2.92 -24.44 -15.83
C ILE A 161 -3.97 -23.39 -16.23
N ARG A 162 -4.74 -22.91 -15.26
CA ARG A 162 -5.76 -21.87 -15.41
C ARG A 162 -5.82 -21.05 -14.13
N PHE A 163 -5.90 -19.72 -14.28
CA PHE A 163 -6.11 -18.82 -13.14
C PHE A 163 -6.80 -17.53 -13.61
N THR A 164 -7.24 -16.73 -12.65
CA THR A 164 -7.83 -15.41 -12.92
C THR A 164 -6.97 -14.34 -12.29
N LEU A 165 -6.86 -13.20 -12.96
CA LEU A 165 -6.17 -12.02 -12.46
C LEU A 165 -7.16 -10.85 -12.43
N THR A 166 -7.50 -10.40 -11.24
CA THR A 166 -8.32 -9.20 -11.06
C THR A 166 -7.44 -8.00 -10.77
N LEU A 167 -7.62 -6.94 -11.56
CA LEU A 167 -6.89 -5.68 -11.39
C LEU A 167 -7.86 -4.59 -10.93
N TRP A 168 -7.61 -4.01 -9.77
CA TRP A 168 -8.42 -2.93 -9.19
C TRP A 168 -7.77 -1.57 -9.44
N ASN A 169 -8.56 -0.60 -9.88
CA ASN A 169 -8.17 0.80 -10.02
C ASN A 169 -8.80 1.64 -8.89
N PRO A 170 -8.01 2.07 -7.89
CA PRO A 170 -8.52 2.88 -6.78
C PRO A 170 -8.68 4.36 -7.13
N THR A 171 -8.41 4.78 -8.37
CA THR A 171 -8.50 6.19 -8.79
C THR A 171 -9.86 6.52 -9.38
N ILE A 172 -10.24 7.80 -9.34
CA ILE A 172 -11.52 8.30 -9.86
C ILE A 172 -11.55 8.47 -11.39
N HIS A 173 -10.48 8.08 -12.09
CA HIS A 173 -10.37 8.19 -13.53
C HIS A 173 -10.01 6.82 -14.13
N PRO A 174 -10.42 6.54 -15.38
CA PRO A 174 -9.95 5.34 -16.07
C PRO A 174 -8.42 5.35 -16.22
N VAL A 175 -7.79 4.20 -16.03
CA VAL A 175 -6.33 4.04 -16.14
C VAL A 175 -6.00 2.98 -17.16
N THR A 176 -5.13 3.33 -18.10
CA THR A 176 -4.45 2.36 -18.95
C THR A 176 -3.14 1.94 -18.29
N TYR A 177 -2.93 0.64 -18.14
CA TYR A 177 -1.76 0.07 -17.49
C TYR A 177 -1.23 -1.13 -18.27
N TYR A 178 0.08 -1.38 -18.20
CA TYR A 178 0.67 -2.60 -18.72
C TYR A 178 0.86 -3.56 -17.55
N ALA A 179 0.06 -4.62 -17.51
CA ALA A 179 0.14 -5.62 -16.46
C ALA A 179 1.29 -6.58 -16.75
N HIS A 180 2.16 -6.77 -15.76
CA HIS A 180 3.27 -7.72 -15.80
C HIS A 180 2.93 -8.93 -14.92
N VAL A 181 2.88 -10.11 -15.51
CA VAL A 181 2.48 -11.35 -14.82
C VAL A 181 3.60 -12.38 -14.97
N PRO A 182 4.32 -12.73 -13.90
CA PRO A 182 5.36 -13.76 -13.97
C PRO A 182 4.75 -15.13 -14.30
N ALA A 183 5.43 -15.89 -15.14
CA ALA A 183 4.92 -17.13 -15.69
C ALA A 183 6.03 -18.15 -15.96
N ILE A 184 5.69 -19.43 -15.75
CA ILE A 184 6.55 -20.58 -16.08
C ILE A 184 6.28 -21.12 -17.50
N MET A 185 5.13 -20.77 -18.07
CA MET A 185 4.64 -21.24 -19.37
C MET A 185 3.81 -20.15 -20.04
N GLN A 186 3.49 -20.34 -21.32
CA GLN A 186 2.70 -19.39 -22.08
C GLN A 186 1.19 -19.60 -21.88
N TYR A 187 0.48 -18.51 -21.65
CA TYR A 187 -0.96 -18.48 -21.47
C TYR A 187 -1.66 -17.70 -22.59
N SER A 188 -2.86 -18.15 -22.96
CA SER A 188 -3.85 -17.34 -23.67
C SER A 188 -4.59 -16.49 -22.63
N ILE A 189 -4.67 -15.19 -22.87
CA ILE A 189 -5.30 -14.23 -21.96
C ILE A 189 -6.62 -13.79 -22.58
N ARG A 190 -7.71 -13.87 -21.83
CA ARG A 190 -9.01 -13.33 -22.22
C ARG A 190 -9.44 -12.21 -21.30
N ASP A 191 -10.08 -11.19 -21.86
CA ASP A 191 -10.69 -10.10 -21.11
C ASP A 191 -12.06 -10.48 -20.53
N PRO A 192 -12.72 -9.60 -19.74
CA PRO A 192 -14.05 -9.87 -19.19
C PRO A 192 -15.14 -10.16 -20.23
N THR A 193 -14.95 -9.74 -21.49
CA THR A 193 -15.88 -9.96 -22.60
C THR A 193 -15.62 -11.27 -23.35
N GLY A 194 -14.57 -12.01 -22.97
CA GLY A 194 -14.15 -13.26 -23.59
C GLY A 194 -13.21 -13.11 -24.78
N ASN A 195 -12.86 -11.88 -25.15
CA ASN A 195 -11.96 -11.60 -26.28
C ASN A 195 -10.51 -11.88 -25.91
N ILE A 196 -9.73 -12.39 -26.87
CA ILE A 196 -8.30 -12.66 -26.68
C ILE A 196 -7.55 -11.33 -26.60
N VAL A 197 -6.77 -11.15 -25.53
CA VAL A 197 -5.92 -9.98 -25.31
C VAL A 197 -4.52 -10.29 -25.83
N PRO A 198 -3.98 -9.48 -26.77
CA PRO A 198 -2.59 -9.61 -27.19
C PRO A 198 -1.66 -9.44 -25.98
N SER A 199 -0.71 -10.37 -25.83
CA SER A 199 0.32 -10.30 -24.78
C SER A 199 1.68 -10.65 -25.33
N GLU A 200 2.71 -9.99 -24.80
CA GLU A 200 4.10 -10.33 -25.06
C GLU A 200 4.59 -11.30 -23.99
N PHE A 201 5.20 -12.41 -24.40
CA PHE A 201 5.79 -13.40 -23.50
C PHE A 201 7.30 -13.25 -23.54
N LEU A 202 7.87 -12.55 -22.55
CA LEU A 202 9.27 -12.15 -22.54
C LEU A 202 10.05 -12.81 -21.41
N PRO A 203 11.34 -13.14 -21.61
CA PRO A 203 12.17 -13.68 -20.55
C PRO A 203 12.38 -12.63 -19.44
N ILE A 204 12.36 -13.08 -18.18
CA ILE A 204 12.71 -12.24 -17.03
C ILE A 204 14.23 -12.03 -17.02
N PRO A 205 14.72 -10.78 -16.89
CA PRO A 205 16.15 -10.49 -16.84
C PRO A 205 16.88 -11.24 -15.72
N ASN A 206 18.14 -11.63 -15.97
CA ASN A 206 18.96 -12.33 -14.96
C ASN A 206 19.13 -11.51 -13.68
N ILE A 207 19.20 -10.17 -13.77
CA ILE A 207 19.28 -9.31 -12.59
C ILE A 207 18.08 -9.49 -11.66
N THR A 208 16.86 -9.63 -12.21
CA THR A 208 15.64 -9.85 -11.44
C THR A 208 15.57 -11.27 -10.88
N LYS A 209 15.95 -12.27 -11.69
CA LYS A 209 15.99 -13.68 -11.25
C LYS A 209 16.95 -13.92 -10.07
N ASN A 210 18.03 -13.13 -10.00
CA ASN A 210 19.06 -13.25 -8.98
C ASN A 210 18.83 -12.33 -7.76
N ILE A 211 17.67 -11.65 -7.64
CA ILE A 211 17.37 -10.82 -6.47
C ILE A 211 17.31 -11.72 -5.22
N PRO A 212 18.07 -11.41 -4.15
CA PRO A 212 18.02 -12.18 -2.91
C PRO A 212 16.59 -12.24 -2.34
N GLY A 213 16.17 -13.43 -1.91
CA GLY A 213 14.83 -13.68 -1.37
C GLY A 213 13.78 -14.05 -2.42
N ARG A 214 14.08 -13.94 -3.72
CA ARG A 214 13.23 -14.48 -4.77
C ARG A 214 13.28 -16.01 -4.75
N THR A 215 12.11 -16.65 -4.70
CA THR A 215 11.96 -18.12 -4.67
C THR A 215 11.20 -18.66 -5.89
N SER A 216 10.66 -17.77 -6.71
CA SER A 216 9.90 -18.08 -7.92
C SER A 216 10.66 -18.90 -8.97
N SER A 217 9.95 -19.87 -9.54
CA SER A 217 10.38 -20.67 -10.69
C SER A 217 10.09 -20.00 -12.04
N ALA A 218 9.36 -18.87 -12.04
CA ALA A 218 9.02 -18.14 -13.26
C ALA A 218 10.28 -17.64 -13.98
N ASN A 219 10.39 -17.96 -15.27
CA ASN A 219 11.48 -17.51 -16.13
C ASN A 219 11.04 -16.50 -17.18
N TYR A 220 9.72 -16.32 -17.33
CA TYR A 220 9.10 -15.43 -18.30
C TYR A 220 8.06 -14.57 -17.61
N GLN A 221 7.60 -13.53 -18.30
CA GLN A 221 6.48 -12.72 -17.89
C GLN A 221 5.58 -12.42 -19.08
N HIS A 222 4.28 -12.47 -18.85
CA HIS A 222 3.31 -11.87 -19.76
C HIS A 222 3.23 -10.38 -19.51
N ILE A 223 3.30 -9.58 -20.59
CA ILE A 223 3.03 -8.16 -20.56
C ILE A 223 1.85 -7.89 -21.49
N PHE A 224 0.78 -7.30 -20.97
CA PHE A 224 -0.39 -6.96 -21.76
C PHE A 224 -1.00 -5.64 -21.31
N LYS A 225 -1.62 -4.94 -22.26
CA LYS A 225 -2.29 -3.66 -22.00
C LYS A 225 -3.68 -3.92 -21.42
N THR A 226 -3.98 -3.26 -20.30
CA THR A 226 -5.29 -3.26 -19.66
C THR A 226 -5.83 -1.83 -19.58
N SER A 227 -7.14 -1.67 -19.68
CA SER A 227 -7.86 -0.40 -19.44
C SER A 227 -8.84 -0.63 -18.30
N LEU A 228 -8.58 -0.04 -17.15
CA LEU A 228 -9.39 -0.19 -15.95
C LEU A 228 -10.35 1.00 -15.80
N PRO A 229 -11.63 0.76 -15.45
CA PRO A 229 -12.57 1.84 -15.18
C PRO A 229 -12.20 2.61 -13.91
N ALA A 230 -12.75 3.81 -13.74
CA ALA A 230 -12.64 4.57 -12.49
C ALA A 230 -13.28 3.80 -11.33
N LEU A 231 -12.61 3.73 -10.17
CA LEU A 231 -13.08 3.05 -8.96
C LEU A 231 -13.67 1.67 -9.23
N GLY A 232 -12.97 0.87 -10.04
CA GLY A 232 -13.48 -0.41 -10.51
C GLY A 232 -12.38 -1.40 -10.86
N PHE A 233 -12.78 -2.53 -11.40
CA PHE A 233 -11.87 -3.63 -11.75
C PHE A 233 -12.20 -4.26 -13.08
N ASN A 234 -11.23 -4.98 -13.62
CA ASN A 234 -11.43 -5.98 -14.67
C ASN A 234 -10.77 -7.29 -14.24
N THR A 235 -11.40 -8.41 -14.61
CA THR A 235 -10.86 -9.75 -14.39
C THR A 235 -10.43 -10.37 -15.72
N TYR A 236 -9.18 -10.81 -15.77
CA TYR A 236 -8.58 -11.48 -16.91
C TYR A 236 -8.45 -12.97 -16.65
N TYR A 237 -8.67 -13.78 -17.68
CA TYR A 237 -8.66 -15.23 -17.59
C TYR A 237 -7.44 -15.78 -18.32
N PHE A 238 -6.60 -16.52 -17.59
CA PHE A 238 -5.39 -17.13 -18.12
C PHE A 238 -5.62 -18.62 -18.30
N GLU A 239 -5.33 -19.13 -19.49
CA GLU A 239 -5.39 -20.54 -19.81
C GLU A 239 -4.13 -20.98 -20.55
N MET A 240 -3.50 -22.05 -20.07
CA MET A 240 -2.27 -22.58 -20.65
C MET A 240 -2.49 -22.92 -22.14
N ILE A 241 -1.60 -22.43 -22.99
CA ILE A 241 -1.55 -22.86 -24.39
C ILE A 241 -0.87 -24.23 -24.41
N ARG A 242 -1.63 -25.29 -24.74
CA ARG A 242 -1.02 -26.59 -25.03
C ARG A 242 -0.25 -26.46 -26.35
N MET A 243 1.06 -26.63 -26.28
CA MET A 243 1.89 -26.92 -27.45
C MET A 243 1.65 -28.35 -27.91
#